data_AF-A0A9N9S3X6-F1
#
_entry.id   AF-A0A9N9S3X6-F1
#
_cell.length_a   1.000
_cell.length_b   1.000
_cell.length_c   1.000
_cell.angle_alpha   90.00
_cell.angle_beta   90.00
_cell.angle_gamma   90.00
#
_symmetry.space_group_name_H-M   'P 1'
#
loop_
_entity.id
_entity.type
_entity.pdbx_description
1 polymer ?
#
loop_
_entity_poly.entity_id
_entity_poly.type
_entity_poly.pdbx_seq_one_letter_code
_entity_poly.pdbx_strand_id
1 'polypeptide(L)'
;MKTLSTLILLTTLFTSSLTLNITCRFTTKKGDYACTVTKIVASSPTDTTVTSVDGRQQKDKTTDDVKIFEARGKNLKRFPLELGAFLPNLEVIAIERGLTEIHKEDLEQFPSLRKLYLSKNEIQDIESELFVNNPELELIFLGNNKIKSVAAEVFDGLENLQHLGFERNKCFTAAVENNRDGVLKLIQNIYQKCSTAAVSIGSSIGAAAGTTTINSTTVESTGEEEEIPEETEEEAIKMS
;
A
#
# COMPACT_ATOMS: atom_id res chain seq x y z
N MET A 1 10.61 -21.97 -65.73
CA MET A 1 9.84 -22.71 -64.70
C MET A 1 10.62 -22.58 -63.41
N LYS A 2 10.34 -21.56 -62.58
CA LYS A 2 9.50 -21.60 -61.35
C LYS A 2 9.87 -22.78 -60.45
N THR A 3 10.27 -22.67 -59.18
CA THR A 3 10.41 -21.56 -58.21
C THR A 3 11.22 -22.11 -57.04
N LEU A 4 11.99 -21.23 -56.39
CA LEU A 4 12.74 -21.46 -55.15
C LEU A 4 11.74 -21.69 -54.00
N SER A 5 11.78 -22.86 -53.35
CA SER A 5 10.93 -23.15 -52.19
C SER A 5 11.61 -22.65 -50.92
N THR A 6 11.21 -21.45 -50.48
CA THR A 6 11.59 -20.88 -49.18
C THR A 6 10.89 -21.64 -48.06
N LEU A 7 11.69 -22.30 -47.22
CA LEU A 7 11.26 -22.87 -45.95
C LEU A 7 11.01 -21.73 -44.96
N ILE A 8 9.74 -21.39 -44.73
CA ILE A 8 9.35 -20.44 -43.69
C ILE A 8 9.42 -21.18 -42.35
N LEU A 9 10.49 -20.93 -41.60
CA LEU A 9 10.59 -21.34 -40.20
C LEU A 9 9.64 -20.43 -39.39
N LEU A 10 8.41 -20.89 -39.12
CA LEU A 10 7.55 -20.25 -38.13
C LEU A 10 8.17 -20.46 -36.74
N THR A 11 9.05 -19.56 -36.34
CA THR A 11 9.33 -19.34 -34.92
C THR A 11 8.10 -18.64 -34.34
N THR A 12 7.21 -19.39 -33.69
CA THR A 12 6.25 -18.78 -32.77
C THR A 12 7.07 -18.08 -31.70
N LEU A 13 7.16 -16.75 -31.78
CA LEU A 13 7.60 -15.96 -30.65
C LEU A 13 6.58 -16.23 -29.54
N PHE A 14 6.93 -17.10 -28.59
CA PHE A 14 6.32 -17.03 -27.27
C PHE A 14 6.74 -15.67 -26.72
N THR A 15 5.92 -14.64 -26.96
CA THR A 15 5.94 -13.48 -26.10
C THR A 15 5.51 -14.01 -24.75
N SER A 16 6.45 -14.29 -23.86
CA SER A 16 6.14 -14.52 -22.46
C SER A 16 5.53 -13.22 -21.97
N SER A 17 4.20 -13.10 -22.06
CA SER A 17 3.49 -11.99 -21.47
C SER A 17 3.76 -12.08 -19.97
N LEU A 18 4.38 -11.02 -19.45
CA LEU A 18 4.46 -10.77 -18.01
C LEU A 18 3.02 -10.87 -17.51
N THR A 19 2.74 -11.87 -16.69
CA THR A 19 1.37 -12.29 -16.35
C THR A 19 1.32 -12.58 -14.87
N LEU A 20 0.43 -11.88 -14.17
CA LEU A 20 0.09 -12.17 -12.79
C LEU A 20 -1.34 -12.70 -12.75
N ASN A 21 -1.49 -14.00 -12.52
CA ASN A 21 -2.79 -14.64 -12.36
C ASN A 21 -3.08 -14.84 -10.88
N ILE A 22 -4.20 -14.30 -10.42
CA ILE A 22 -4.63 -14.35 -9.01
C ILE A 22 -5.79 -15.35 -8.91
N THR A 23 -5.71 -16.29 -7.98
CA THR A 23 -6.85 -17.16 -7.65
C THR A 23 -7.37 -16.82 -6.27
N CYS A 24 -8.63 -16.41 -6.20
CA CYS A 24 -9.36 -16.08 -4.98
C CYS A 24 -10.18 -17.26 -4.47
N ARG A 25 -10.31 -17.33 -3.15
CA ARG A 25 -11.49 -17.88 -2.51
C ARG A 25 -12.47 -16.74 -2.27
N PHE A 26 -13.66 -16.85 -2.84
CA PHE A 26 -14.71 -15.87 -2.66
C PHE A 26 -15.62 -16.23 -1.48
N THR A 27 -15.79 -15.29 -0.54
CA THR A 27 -16.61 -15.47 0.67
C THR A 27 -17.29 -14.18 1.08
N THR A 28 -18.34 -14.28 1.89
CA THR A 28 -18.92 -13.11 2.56
C THR A 28 -18.24 -12.91 3.92
N LYS A 29 -17.75 -11.72 4.18
CA LYS A 29 -17.19 -11.28 5.46
C LYS A 29 -17.99 -10.10 5.96
N LYS A 30 -18.63 -10.25 7.12
CA LYS A 30 -19.46 -9.20 7.75
C LYS A 30 -20.51 -8.52 6.87
N GLY A 31 -20.95 -9.19 5.80
CA GLY A 31 -21.93 -8.66 4.84
C GLY A 31 -21.33 -8.27 3.50
N ASP A 32 -20.02 -8.06 3.45
CA ASP A 32 -19.28 -7.69 2.25
C ASP A 32 -18.70 -8.91 1.53
N TYR A 33 -18.63 -8.83 0.20
CA TYR A 33 -18.09 -9.91 -0.61
C TYR A 33 -16.57 -9.74 -0.78
N ALA A 34 -15.82 -10.79 -0.49
CA ALA A 34 -14.37 -10.75 -0.38
C ALA A 34 -13.70 -11.71 -1.36
N CYS A 35 -12.61 -11.26 -1.98
CA CYS A 35 -11.58 -12.11 -2.57
C CYS A 35 -10.45 -12.30 -1.53
N THR A 36 -10.33 -13.51 -0.98
CA THR A 36 -9.13 -13.90 -0.23
C THR A 36 -8.21 -14.69 -1.17
N VAL A 37 -7.04 -14.15 -1.50
CA VAL A 37 -6.08 -14.75 -2.42
C VAL A 37 -5.58 -16.08 -1.85
N THR A 38 -5.74 -17.14 -2.64
CA THR A 38 -5.27 -18.49 -2.31
C THR A 38 -4.02 -18.85 -3.08
N LYS A 39 -3.87 -18.36 -4.31
CA LYS A 39 -2.74 -18.66 -5.19
C LYS A 39 -2.41 -17.45 -6.06
N ILE A 40 -1.13 -17.27 -6.31
CA ILE A 40 -0.60 -16.33 -7.29
C ILE A 40 0.31 -17.12 -8.22
N VAL A 41 0.15 -16.92 -9.53
CA VAL A 41 1.04 -17.47 -10.56
C VAL A 41 1.59 -16.31 -11.37
N ALA A 42 2.90 -16.15 -11.31
CA ALA A 42 3.65 -15.12 -12.04
C ALA A 42 4.62 -15.79 -13.01
N SER A 43 4.83 -15.21 -14.20
CA SER A 43 5.82 -15.70 -15.17
C SER A 43 7.24 -15.26 -14.83
N SER A 44 7.38 -14.15 -14.08
CA SER A 44 8.65 -13.63 -13.53
C SER A 44 8.44 -13.10 -12.09
N PRO A 45 9.48 -13.10 -11.24
CA PRO A 45 9.43 -12.45 -9.92
C PRO A 45 9.10 -10.96 -9.96
N THR A 46 9.25 -10.33 -11.12
CA THR A 46 8.92 -8.92 -11.35
C THR A 46 7.51 -8.71 -11.89
N ASP A 47 6.73 -9.74 -12.18
CA ASP A 47 5.40 -9.55 -12.76
C ASP A 47 4.45 -8.91 -11.76
N THR A 48 3.78 -7.85 -12.20
CA THR A 48 2.83 -7.07 -11.39
C THR A 48 1.49 -6.89 -12.07
N THR A 49 1.47 -6.83 -13.40
CA THR A 49 0.24 -6.65 -14.17
C THR A 49 -0.67 -7.88 -14.06
N VAL A 50 -1.84 -7.68 -13.47
CA VAL A 50 -2.87 -8.70 -13.36
C VAL A 50 -3.45 -9.00 -14.73
N THR A 51 -3.49 -10.28 -15.08
CA THR A 51 -4.09 -10.75 -16.34
C THR A 51 -5.32 -11.61 -16.13
N SER A 52 -5.53 -12.12 -14.91
CA SER A 52 -6.77 -12.81 -14.52
C SER A 52 -6.97 -12.82 -13.01
N VAL A 53 -8.24 -12.81 -12.61
CA VAL A 53 -8.70 -13.06 -11.24
C VAL A 53 -9.71 -14.21 -11.28
N ASP A 54 -9.26 -15.40 -10.88
CA ASP A 54 -10.00 -16.64 -10.97
C ASP A 54 -10.55 -17.10 -9.61
N GLY A 55 -11.59 -17.93 -9.64
CA GLY A 55 -12.13 -18.61 -8.46
C GLY A 55 -13.62 -18.90 -8.57
N ARG A 56 -14.12 -19.85 -7.79
CA ARG A 56 -15.56 -20.14 -7.75
C ARG A 56 -16.27 -19.04 -6.96
N GLN A 57 -17.11 -18.27 -7.65
CA GLN A 57 -17.92 -17.22 -7.07
C GLN A 57 -19.20 -17.78 -6.43
N GLN A 58 -19.78 -17.03 -5.48
CA GLN A 58 -21.09 -17.35 -4.91
C GLN A 58 -22.20 -17.16 -5.95
N LYS A 59 -23.33 -17.85 -5.77
CA LYS A 59 -24.49 -17.69 -6.64
C LYS A 59 -24.99 -16.24 -6.54
N ASP A 60 -25.27 -15.63 -7.68
CA ASP A 60 -25.76 -14.24 -7.81
C ASP A 60 -24.75 -13.15 -7.42
N LYS A 61 -23.46 -13.48 -7.37
CA LYS A 61 -22.36 -12.52 -7.14
C LYS A 61 -21.39 -12.48 -8.31
N THR A 62 -20.85 -11.30 -8.60
CA THR A 62 -19.79 -11.08 -9.59
C THR A 62 -18.54 -10.50 -8.94
N THR A 63 -17.48 -10.27 -9.72
CA THR A 63 -16.30 -9.54 -9.25
C THR A 63 -16.60 -8.07 -8.93
N ASP A 64 -17.64 -7.49 -9.52
CA ASP A 64 -18.07 -6.11 -9.24
C ASP A 64 -18.68 -5.97 -7.83
N ASP A 65 -19.19 -7.06 -7.26
CA ASP A 65 -19.67 -7.09 -5.87
C ASP A 65 -18.53 -7.11 -4.85
N VAL A 66 -17.29 -7.38 -5.27
CA VAL A 66 -16.17 -7.57 -4.35
C VAL A 66 -15.76 -6.23 -3.75
N LYS A 67 -15.80 -6.17 -2.41
CA LYS A 67 -15.41 -5.01 -1.61
C LYS A 67 -14.09 -5.19 -0.89
N ILE A 68 -13.68 -6.44 -0.66
CA ILE A 68 -12.51 -6.78 0.15
C ILE A 68 -11.54 -7.61 -0.67
N PHE A 69 -10.28 -7.18 -0.71
CA PHE A 69 -9.17 -7.94 -1.29
C PHE A 69 -8.14 -8.26 -0.22
N GLU A 70 -7.81 -9.54 -0.05
CA GLU A 70 -6.82 -9.98 0.94
C GLU A 70 -5.73 -10.87 0.34
N ALA A 71 -4.48 -10.47 0.46
CA ALA A 71 -3.33 -11.26 0.03
C ALA A 71 -2.30 -11.39 1.15
N ARG A 72 -2.38 -12.48 1.91
CA ARG A 72 -1.42 -12.80 2.99
C ARG A 72 -0.43 -13.88 2.60
N GLY A 73 0.86 -13.63 2.80
CA GLY A 73 1.92 -14.64 2.63
C GLY A 73 2.02 -15.16 1.19
N LYS A 74 1.75 -14.30 0.21
CA LYS A 74 1.81 -14.65 -1.22
C LYS A 74 3.09 -14.18 -1.90
N ASN A 75 4.07 -13.68 -1.13
CA ASN A 75 5.34 -13.14 -1.63
C ASN A 75 5.13 -12.09 -2.74
N LEU A 76 4.02 -11.35 -2.71
CA LEU A 76 3.81 -10.18 -3.55
C LEU A 76 4.86 -9.13 -3.17
N LYS A 77 5.92 -9.01 -3.99
CA LYS A 77 6.98 -8.02 -3.75
C LYS A 77 6.53 -6.60 -4.05
N ARG A 78 5.59 -6.49 -4.99
CA ARG A 78 5.00 -5.24 -5.45
C ARG A 78 3.49 -5.39 -5.54
N PHE A 79 2.78 -4.28 -5.53
CA PHE A 79 1.33 -4.28 -5.63
C PHE A 79 0.87 -4.81 -7.01
N PRO A 80 -0.24 -5.55 -7.12
CA PRO A 80 -0.77 -5.99 -8.40
C PRO A 80 -1.34 -4.82 -9.22
N LEU A 81 -0.70 -4.46 -10.33
CA LEU A 81 -1.18 -3.45 -11.27
C LEU A 81 -2.39 -3.97 -12.07
N GLU A 82 -3.27 -3.06 -12.50
CA GLU A 82 -4.51 -3.37 -13.23
C GLU A 82 -5.54 -4.21 -12.44
N LEU A 83 -5.34 -4.38 -11.13
CA LEU A 83 -6.28 -5.12 -10.29
C LEU A 83 -7.67 -4.46 -10.27
N GLY A 84 -7.74 -3.12 -10.39
CA GLY A 84 -9.01 -2.40 -10.48
C GLY A 84 -9.84 -2.73 -11.72
N ALA A 85 -9.21 -3.20 -12.81
CA ALA A 85 -9.93 -3.67 -13.99
C ALA A 85 -10.71 -4.98 -13.72
N PHE A 86 -10.32 -5.74 -12.70
CA PHE A 86 -10.97 -6.99 -12.29
C PHE A 86 -11.84 -6.82 -11.06
N LEU A 87 -11.44 -5.99 -10.09
CA LEU A 87 -12.14 -5.75 -8.82
C LEU A 87 -12.39 -4.23 -8.66
N PRO A 88 -13.35 -3.65 -9.39
CA PRO A 88 -13.45 -2.19 -9.54
C PRO A 88 -13.99 -1.46 -8.30
N ASN A 89 -14.65 -2.16 -7.37
CA ASN A 89 -15.40 -1.55 -6.27
C ASN A 89 -14.78 -1.82 -4.89
N LEU A 90 -13.47 -2.05 -4.81
CA LEU A 90 -12.78 -2.35 -3.55
C LEU A 90 -12.88 -1.17 -2.58
N GLU A 91 -13.25 -1.49 -1.33
CA GLU A 91 -13.28 -0.59 -0.18
C GLU A 91 -12.21 -0.97 0.85
N VAL A 92 -11.76 -2.23 0.83
CA VAL A 92 -10.79 -2.77 1.78
C VAL A 92 -9.71 -3.54 1.05
N ILE A 93 -8.45 -3.16 1.29
CA ILE A 93 -7.28 -3.86 0.77
C ILE A 93 -6.39 -4.24 1.94
N ALA A 94 -6.12 -5.54 2.07
CA ALA A 94 -5.21 -6.09 3.06
C ALA A 94 -4.13 -6.94 2.38
N ILE A 95 -2.88 -6.50 2.45
CA ILE A 95 -1.74 -7.24 1.90
C ILE A 95 -0.69 -7.35 3.00
N GLU A 96 -0.25 -8.56 3.29
CA GLU A 96 0.79 -8.82 4.30
C GLU A 96 1.85 -9.77 3.78
N ARG A 97 3.07 -9.62 4.31
CA ARG A 97 4.22 -10.50 4.06
C ARG A 97 4.66 -10.53 2.60
N GLY A 98 5.12 -9.40 2.09
CA GLY A 98 5.91 -9.40 0.86
C GLY A 98 6.24 -8.04 0.28
N LEU A 99 5.37 -7.04 0.45
CA LEU A 99 5.50 -5.77 -0.26
C LEU A 99 6.74 -5.03 0.21
N THR A 100 7.57 -4.58 -0.74
CA THR A 100 8.78 -3.79 -0.45
C THR A 100 8.61 -2.31 -0.78
N GLU A 101 7.61 -1.99 -1.60
CA GLU A 101 7.29 -0.65 -2.07
C GLU A 101 5.79 -0.53 -2.33
N ILE A 102 5.30 0.71 -2.33
CA ILE A 102 3.95 1.08 -2.72
C ILE A 102 3.98 2.48 -3.33
N HIS A 103 3.30 2.65 -4.45
CA HIS A 103 3.31 3.87 -5.27
C HIS A 103 1.89 4.39 -5.50
N LYS A 104 1.75 5.64 -5.92
CA LYS A 104 0.46 6.29 -6.20
C LYS A 104 -0.39 5.49 -7.21
N GLU A 105 0.23 4.98 -8.26
CA GLU A 105 -0.42 4.21 -9.33
C GLU A 105 -1.03 2.89 -8.83
N ASP A 106 -0.51 2.36 -7.72
CA ASP A 106 -1.02 1.15 -7.09
C ASP A 106 -2.42 1.38 -6.49
N LEU A 107 -2.65 2.57 -5.92
CA LEU A 107 -3.89 2.92 -5.22
C LEU A 107 -4.85 3.78 -6.04
N GLU A 108 -4.38 4.45 -7.11
CA GLU A 108 -5.19 5.29 -8.00
C GLU A 108 -6.41 4.57 -8.59
N GLN A 109 -6.30 3.25 -8.76
CA GLN A 109 -7.37 2.41 -9.33
C GLN A 109 -8.57 2.22 -8.38
N PHE A 110 -8.47 2.64 -7.12
CA PHE A 110 -9.47 2.38 -6.07
C PHE A 110 -9.99 3.66 -5.40
N PRO A 111 -10.77 4.49 -6.10
CA PRO A 111 -11.25 5.77 -5.56
C PRO A 111 -12.21 5.61 -4.35
N SER A 112 -12.82 4.43 -4.19
CA SER A 112 -13.70 4.09 -3.05
C SER A 112 -12.98 3.40 -1.89
N LEU A 113 -11.63 3.35 -1.90
CA LEU A 113 -10.86 2.70 -0.86
C LEU A 113 -11.01 3.41 0.48
N ARG A 114 -11.47 2.68 1.50
CA ARG A 114 -11.71 3.18 2.86
C ARG A 114 -10.74 2.64 3.88
N LYS A 115 -10.25 1.42 3.67
CA LYS A 115 -9.37 0.72 4.63
C LYS A 115 -8.18 0.10 3.91
N LEU A 116 -6.99 0.48 4.37
CA LEU A 116 -5.73 -0.01 3.84
C LEU A 116 -4.90 -0.65 4.95
N TYR A 117 -4.75 -1.97 4.87
CA TYR A 117 -3.98 -2.78 5.81
C TYR A 117 -2.72 -3.30 5.12
N LEU A 118 -1.58 -2.69 5.45
CA LEU A 118 -0.28 -3.01 4.86
C LEU A 118 0.77 -3.34 5.91
N SER A 119 0.35 -3.69 7.12
CA SER A 119 1.29 -4.10 8.15
C SER A 119 2.02 -5.40 7.82
N LYS A 120 3.12 -5.65 8.52
CA LYS A 120 3.94 -6.87 8.36
C LYS A 120 4.47 -7.04 6.92
N ASN A 121 4.82 -5.93 6.30
CA ASN A 121 5.51 -5.87 5.01
C ASN A 121 6.95 -5.32 5.19
N GLU A 122 7.60 -4.95 4.09
CA GLU A 122 8.97 -4.45 4.08
C GLU A 122 9.08 -3.05 3.45
N ILE A 123 7.99 -2.28 3.48
CA ILE A 123 7.92 -0.93 2.91
C ILE A 123 8.89 0.00 3.65
N GLN A 124 9.66 0.77 2.91
CA GLN A 124 10.70 1.64 3.48
C GLN A 124 10.37 3.13 3.43
N ASP A 125 9.64 3.55 2.42
CA ASP A 125 9.44 4.96 2.11
C ASP A 125 7.97 5.16 1.75
N ILE A 126 7.38 6.24 2.26
CA ILE A 126 6.01 6.66 1.95
C ILE A 126 6.12 7.96 1.16
N GLU A 127 5.97 7.85 -0.16
CA GLU A 127 6.21 8.94 -1.10
C GLU A 127 5.06 9.95 -1.14
N SER A 128 5.33 11.14 -1.69
CA SER A 128 4.32 12.17 -1.88
C SER A 128 3.18 11.67 -2.76
N GLU A 129 1.98 12.20 -2.55
CA GLU A 129 0.78 11.88 -3.35
C GLU A 129 0.31 10.42 -3.30
N LEU A 130 0.90 9.54 -2.47
CA LEU A 130 0.52 8.12 -2.40
C LEU A 130 -1.00 7.92 -2.22
N PHE A 131 -1.66 8.78 -1.44
CA PHE A 131 -3.09 8.67 -1.13
C PHE A 131 -3.97 9.71 -1.82
N VAL A 132 -3.44 10.51 -2.77
CA VAL A 132 -4.15 11.66 -3.35
C VAL A 132 -5.46 11.27 -4.06
N ASN A 133 -5.53 10.04 -4.56
CA ASN A 133 -6.67 9.51 -5.30
C ASN A 133 -7.64 8.70 -4.40
N ASN A 134 -7.41 8.65 -3.09
CA ASN A 134 -8.19 7.84 -2.14
C ASN A 134 -8.76 8.70 -0.98
N PRO A 135 -9.57 9.73 -1.28
CA PRO A 135 -10.07 10.68 -0.27
C PRO A 135 -11.00 10.03 0.78
N GLU A 136 -11.53 8.85 0.49
CA GLU A 136 -12.42 8.09 1.38
C GLU A 136 -11.66 7.25 2.43
N LEU A 137 -10.32 7.31 2.49
CA LEU A 137 -9.55 6.55 3.47
C LEU A 137 -9.89 6.96 4.90
N GLU A 138 -10.33 5.97 5.67
CA GLU A 138 -10.67 6.07 7.09
C GLU A 138 -9.61 5.40 7.98
N LEU A 139 -9.01 4.32 7.49
CA LEU A 139 -8.06 3.48 8.23
C LEU A 139 -6.81 3.21 7.39
N ILE A 140 -5.64 3.53 7.94
CA ILE A 140 -4.33 3.19 7.35
C ILE A 140 -3.47 2.50 8.42
N PHE A 141 -3.13 1.24 8.19
CA PHE A 141 -2.23 0.46 9.04
C PHE A 141 -0.95 0.12 8.27
N LEU A 142 0.17 0.66 8.75
CA LEU A 142 1.52 0.51 8.17
C LEU A 142 2.50 -0.08 9.19
N GLY A 143 2.00 -0.70 10.25
CA GLY A 143 2.82 -1.24 11.33
C GLY A 143 3.74 -2.36 10.88
N ASN A 144 4.81 -2.63 11.64
CA ASN A 144 5.75 -3.71 11.35
C ASN A 144 6.30 -3.66 9.91
N ASN A 145 6.62 -2.46 9.43
CA ASN A 145 7.32 -2.22 8.16
C ASN A 145 8.77 -1.78 8.42
N LYS A 146 9.45 -1.26 7.40
CA LYS A 146 10.81 -0.73 7.48
C LYS A 146 10.83 0.78 7.22
N ILE A 147 9.73 1.48 7.51
CA ILE A 147 9.54 2.88 7.12
C ILE A 147 10.58 3.73 7.83
N LYS A 148 11.45 4.33 7.02
CA LYS A 148 12.53 5.25 7.43
C LYS A 148 12.22 6.68 7.00
N SER A 149 11.30 6.87 6.05
CA SER A 149 10.92 8.20 5.61
C SER A 149 9.46 8.31 5.15
N VAL A 150 8.88 9.48 5.36
CA VAL A 150 7.51 9.85 4.98
C VAL A 150 7.55 11.24 4.37
N ALA A 151 7.03 11.40 3.15
CA ALA A 151 6.95 12.67 2.47
C ALA A 151 6.07 13.65 3.25
N ALA A 152 6.45 14.94 3.22
CA ALA A 152 5.56 16.00 3.67
C ALA A 152 4.25 15.93 2.87
N GLU A 153 3.13 16.28 3.50
CA GLU A 153 1.82 16.42 2.83
C GLU A 153 1.18 15.11 2.33
N VAL A 154 1.80 13.93 2.54
CA VAL A 154 1.21 12.67 2.04
C VAL A 154 -0.18 12.34 2.60
N PHE A 155 -0.55 12.91 3.76
CA PHE A 155 -1.86 12.73 4.38
C PHE A 155 -2.83 13.89 4.11
N ASP A 156 -2.42 14.88 3.31
CA ASP A 156 -3.26 16.03 2.99
C ASP A 156 -4.49 15.57 2.20
N GLY A 157 -5.64 16.17 2.49
CA GLY A 157 -6.92 15.82 1.86
C GLY A 157 -7.58 14.54 2.40
N LEU A 158 -6.95 13.78 3.31
CA LEU A 158 -7.57 12.62 3.97
C LEU A 158 -8.52 13.04 5.08
N GLU A 159 -9.61 13.72 4.71
CA GLU A 159 -10.56 14.31 5.64
C GLU A 159 -11.38 13.27 6.41
N ASN A 160 -11.42 12.02 5.97
CA ASN A 160 -12.12 10.93 6.66
C ASN A 160 -11.21 10.08 7.55
N LEU A 161 -9.90 10.35 7.59
CA LEU A 161 -8.94 9.53 8.32
C LEU A 161 -9.20 9.58 9.82
N GLN A 162 -9.43 8.41 10.41
CA GLN A 162 -9.75 8.24 11.83
C GLN A 162 -8.71 7.42 12.57
N HIS A 163 -7.97 6.55 11.86
CA HIS A 163 -6.94 5.70 12.45
C HIS A 163 -5.71 5.68 11.57
N LEU A 164 -4.56 5.76 12.23
CA LEU A 164 -3.27 5.75 11.58
C LEU A 164 -2.29 4.98 12.48
N GLY A 165 -1.75 3.88 11.96
CA GLY A 165 -0.81 3.00 12.66
C GLY A 165 0.55 2.96 11.97
N PHE A 166 1.61 3.26 12.73
CA PHE A 166 3.02 3.22 12.32
C PHE A 166 3.89 2.42 13.28
N GLU A 167 3.30 1.67 14.21
CA GLU A 167 3.99 0.90 15.21
C GLU A 167 5.08 -0.01 14.61
N ARG A 168 6.19 -0.19 15.32
CA ARG A 168 7.30 -1.06 14.91
C ARG A 168 7.90 -0.72 13.52
N ASN A 169 8.00 0.57 13.18
CA ASN A 169 8.78 1.09 12.04
C ASN A 169 10.16 1.66 12.48
N LYS A 170 10.96 2.16 11.53
CA LYS A 170 12.36 2.60 11.81
C LYS A 170 12.46 4.04 12.28
N CYS A 171 11.78 4.98 11.63
CA CYS A 171 11.89 6.41 11.96
C CYS A 171 10.85 6.88 13.01
N PHE A 172 9.70 6.22 13.08
CA PHE A 172 8.63 6.56 14.00
C PHE A 172 7.83 5.31 14.37
N THR A 173 7.32 5.23 15.59
CA THR A 173 6.50 4.12 16.08
C THR A 173 5.43 4.67 17.02
N ALA A 174 4.16 4.57 16.61
CA ALA A 174 2.96 4.84 17.41
C ALA A 174 1.71 4.53 16.56
N ALA A 175 0.56 4.37 17.22
CA ALA A 175 -0.73 4.24 16.57
C ALA A 175 -1.81 5.03 17.33
N VAL A 176 -2.86 5.42 16.60
CA VAL A 176 -4.07 6.03 17.17
C VAL A 176 -5.29 5.39 16.53
N GLU A 177 -6.29 5.07 17.37
CA GLU A 177 -7.58 4.52 16.94
C GLU A 177 -8.73 5.50 17.23
N ASN A 178 -9.69 5.57 16.31
CA ASN A 178 -10.98 6.28 16.42
C ASN A 178 -10.87 7.72 16.95
N ASN A 179 -9.79 8.45 16.65
CA ASN A 179 -9.55 9.76 17.24
C ASN A 179 -8.86 10.72 16.26
N ARG A 180 -9.65 11.56 15.58
CA ARG A 180 -9.16 12.54 14.60
C ARG A 180 -8.09 13.48 15.16
N ASP A 181 -8.31 14.04 16.35
CA ASP A 181 -7.35 14.96 16.96
C ASP A 181 -6.03 14.24 17.29
N GLY A 182 -6.13 12.98 17.73
CA GLY A 182 -4.99 12.10 17.94
C GLY A 182 -4.25 11.83 16.63
N VAL A 183 -4.97 11.53 15.55
CA VAL A 183 -4.39 11.32 14.20
C VAL A 183 -3.66 12.57 13.71
N LEU A 184 -4.24 13.76 13.87
CA LEU A 184 -3.59 15.02 13.45
C LEU A 184 -2.28 15.26 14.22
N LYS A 185 -2.28 15.01 15.54
CA LYS A 185 -1.06 15.07 16.35
C LYS A 185 -0.04 14.00 15.92
N LEU A 186 -0.52 12.80 15.58
CA LEU A 186 0.33 11.71 15.11
C LEU A 186 1.04 12.07 13.80
N ILE A 187 0.30 12.60 12.83
CA ILE A 187 0.84 13.07 11.54
C ILE A 187 1.94 14.10 11.75
N GLN A 188 1.72 15.09 12.63
CA GLN A 188 2.75 16.09 12.95
C GLN A 188 4.02 15.43 13.51
N ASN A 189 3.86 14.46 14.42
CA ASN A 189 5.01 13.73 14.98
C ASN A 189 5.72 12.88 13.92
N ILE A 190 4.98 12.24 13.02
CA ILE A 190 5.55 11.50 11.88
C ILE A 190 6.39 12.45 11.04
N TYR A 191 5.89 13.63 10.66
CA TYR A 191 6.68 14.59 9.90
C TYR A 191 7.94 15.05 10.63
N GLN A 192 7.89 15.23 11.95
CA GLN A 192 9.10 15.59 12.70
C GLN A 192 10.13 14.46 12.79
N LYS A 193 9.71 13.19 12.89
CA LYS A 193 10.63 12.06 13.11
C LYS A 193 10.99 11.27 11.84
N CYS A 194 10.17 11.34 10.81
CA CYS A 194 10.32 10.61 9.54
C CYS A 194 10.55 11.52 8.33
N SER A 195 10.78 12.82 8.51
CA SER A 195 11.10 13.70 7.38
C SER A 195 12.40 13.25 6.72
N THR A 196 12.35 13.03 5.39
CA THR A 196 13.55 13.07 4.56
C THR A 196 14.10 14.48 4.67
N ALA A 197 15.29 14.66 5.25
CA ALA A 197 15.97 15.94 5.23
C ALA A 197 15.85 16.55 3.82
N ALA A 198 15.31 17.76 3.77
CA ALA A 198 14.93 18.51 2.58
C ALA A 198 15.78 18.21 1.35
N VAL A 199 15.12 18.04 0.20
CA VAL A 199 15.71 18.42 -1.08
C VAL A 199 16.05 19.92 -0.98
N SER A 200 17.24 20.25 -0.51
CA SER A 200 17.89 21.46 -0.97
C SER A 200 18.24 21.18 -2.43
N ILE A 201 17.59 21.83 -3.40
CA ILE A 201 18.12 22.98 -4.17
C ILE A 201 16.95 23.56 -5.00
N GLY A 202 16.67 24.87 -4.88
CA GLY A 202 15.95 25.59 -5.94
C GLY A 202 14.93 26.66 -5.56
N SER A 203 15.26 27.65 -4.73
CA SER A 203 14.70 29.00 -4.95
C SER A 203 15.64 30.08 -4.42
N SER A 204 16.25 30.77 -5.38
CA SER A 204 16.96 32.02 -5.22
C SER A 204 15.99 33.14 -4.86
N ILE A 205 15.98 33.60 -3.60
CA ILE A 205 15.68 35.00 -3.29
C ILE A 205 16.59 35.41 -2.13
N GLY A 206 17.34 36.49 -2.34
CA GLY A 206 18.51 36.86 -1.54
C GLY A 206 18.23 37.48 -0.16
N ALA A 207 19.32 37.49 0.61
CA ALA A 207 19.72 38.41 1.68
C ALA A 207 18.76 38.63 2.87
N ALA A 208 19.17 38.20 4.06
CA ALA A 208 19.83 39.07 5.06
C ALA A 208 20.17 38.28 6.34
N ALA A 209 21.18 38.78 7.04
CA ALA A 209 21.87 38.15 8.16
C ALA A 209 21.00 37.87 9.41
N GLY A 210 21.35 36.79 10.11
CA GLY A 210 20.83 36.45 11.43
C GLY A 210 21.39 35.12 11.91
N THR A 211 22.64 35.13 12.41
CA THR A 211 23.25 33.98 13.08
C THR A 211 22.38 33.53 14.26
N THR A 212 21.81 32.32 14.18
CA THR A 212 21.29 31.61 15.35
C THR A 212 21.88 30.22 15.37
N THR A 213 22.78 30.00 16.32
CA THR A 213 23.40 28.72 16.66
C THR A 213 22.31 27.77 17.17
N ILE A 214 22.07 26.67 16.47
CA ILE A 214 21.23 25.58 16.98
C ILE A 214 22.17 24.54 17.60
N ASN A 215 22.17 24.49 18.93
CA ASN A 215 22.78 23.40 19.69
C ASN A 215 21.94 22.13 19.44
N SER A 216 22.54 21.12 18.82
CA SER A 216 21.99 19.76 18.83
C SER A 216 22.23 19.15 20.21
N THR A 217 21.24 19.26 21.10
CA THR A 217 21.13 18.38 22.26
C THR A 217 20.59 17.03 21.80
N THR A 218 21.42 16.00 21.95
CA THR A 218 21.02 14.60 21.93
C THR A 218 19.94 14.37 22.98
N VAL A 219 18.71 14.11 22.52
CA VAL A 219 17.64 13.59 23.38
C VAL A 219 17.75 12.08 23.34
N GLU A 220 18.38 11.50 24.36
CA GLU A 220 18.14 10.11 24.73
C GLU A 220 16.71 10.02 25.26
N SER A 221 15.79 9.47 24.46
CA SER A 221 14.46 9.12 24.96
C SER A 221 14.47 7.67 25.42
N THR A 222 14.66 7.45 26.72
CA THR A 222 14.11 6.28 27.41
C THR A 222 12.61 6.51 27.54
N GLY A 223 11.84 6.07 26.54
CA GLY A 223 10.39 6.01 26.60
C GLY A 223 9.97 4.56 26.76
N GLU A 224 9.25 4.25 27.83
CA GLU A 224 8.54 2.98 27.99
C GLU A 224 7.66 2.76 26.75
N GLU A 225 7.87 1.63 26.08
CA GLU A 225 7.02 1.15 24.99
C GLU A 225 5.64 0.83 25.56
N GLU A 226 4.66 1.70 25.33
CA GLU A 226 3.26 1.32 25.46
C GLU A 226 2.97 0.33 24.32
N GLU A 227 3.07 -0.95 24.64
CA GLU A 227 2.82 -2.06 23.73
C GLU A 227 1.34 -2.07 23.34
N ILE A 228 1.01 -1.46 22.20
CA ILE A 228 -0.32 -1.58 21.60
C ILE A 228 -0.45 -3.01 21.05
N PRO A 229 -1.45 -3.79 21.48
CA PRO A 229 -1.52 -5.22 21.19
C PRO A 229 -1.74 -5.47 19.70
N GLU A 230 -0.95 -6.40 19.16
CA GLU A 230 -0.99 -6.94 17.79
C GLU A 230 -2.37 -7.51 17.37
N GLU A 231 -3.32 -7.59 18.32
CA GLU A 231 -4.69 -8.05 18.15
C GLU A 231 -5.59 -7.06 17.38
N THR A 232 -5.40 -5.74 17.47
CA THR A 232 -6.42 -4.79 16.95
C THR A 232 -6.51 -4.76 15.43
N GLU A 233 -5.38 -4.89 14.72
CA GLU A 233 -5.38 -4.98 13.25
C GLU A 233 -5.83 -6.36 12.77
N GLU A 234 -5.38 -7.44 13.42
CA GLU A 234 -5.79 -8.79 13.02
C GLU A 234 -7.30 -8.99 13.26
N GLU A 235 -7.83 -8.39 14.33
CA GLU A 235 -9.26 -8.22 14.54
C GLU A 235 -9.87 -7.33 13.47
N ALA A 236 -9.36 -6.13 13.18
CA ALA A 236 -9.89 -5.23 12.16
C ALA A 236 -9.98 -5.87 10.77
N ILE A 237 -9.01 -6.71 10.40
CA ILE A 237 -9.00 -7.49 9.14
C ILE A 237 -9.93 -8.71 9.23
N LYS A 238 -10.04 -9.39 10.39
CA LYS A 238 -11.10 -10.41 10.60
C LYS A 238 -12.50 -9.79 10.65
N MET A 239 -12.56 -8.49 10.94
CA MET A 239 -13.76 -7.70 11.19
C MET A 239 -14.24 -6.90 9.99
N SER A 240 -13.48 -6.88 8.90
CA SER A 240 -13.87 -6.30 7.61
C SER A 240 -14.19 -7.45 6.67
#